data_AF-A0A538S8H5-F1
#
_entry.id   AF-A0A538S8H5-F1
#
_cell.length_a   1.000
_cell.length_b   1.000
_cell.length_c   1.000
_cell.angle_alpha   90.00
_cell.angle_beta   90.00
_cell.angle_gamma   90.00
#
_symmetry.space_group_name_H-M   'P 1'
#
loop_
_entity.id
_entity.type
_entity.pdbx_description
1 polymer ?
#
loop_
_entity_poly.entity_id
_entity_poly.type
_entity_poly.pdbx_seq_one_letter_code
_entity_poly.pdbx_strand_id
1 'polypeptide(L)'
;MRFGDDFDFSVRIPGGGQQPRGKALMQLSAGARDQLHLAVRLAIGEFLSRGREPVPLLVDDCFATSDDERARAGMKLLIEQFAPRHQVILATCHRARHEAFAALDRGLYADKVCRLEVKAPSWVG
;
A
#
# COMPACT_ATOMS: atom_id res chain seq x y z
N MET A 1 16.56 4.22 -2.64
CA MET A 1 16.20 3.26 -3.71
C MET A 1 16.74 3.82 -5.02
N ARG A 2 17.34 2.99 -5.89
CA ARG A 2 17.71 3.39 -7.26
C ARG A 2 16.89 2.52 -8.20
N PHE A 3 16.16 3.15 -9.12
CA PHE A 3 15.45 2.45 -10.20
C PHE A 3 16.41 2.37 -11.40
N GLY A 4 16.62 1.17 -11.95
CA GLY A 4 17.30 1.00 -13.23
C GLY A 4 16.39 1.33 -14.41
N ASP A 5 16.96 1.41 -15.61
CA ASP A 5 16.23 1.77 -16.84
C ASP A 5 15.10 0.78 -17.20
N ASP A 6 15.14 -0.44 -16.65
CA ASP A 6 14.12 -1.50 -16.81
C ASP A 6 13.10 -1.57 -15.65
N PHE A 7 13.01 -0.53 -14.80
CA PHE A 7 12.24 -0.54 -13.55
C PHE A 7 12.66 -1.63 -12.55
N ASP A 8 13.86 -2.20 -12.69
CA ASP A 8 14.41 -3.09 -11.67
C ASP A 8 14.80 -2.29 -10.41
N PHE A 9 14.69 -2.96 -9.25
CA PHE A 9 15.00 -2.36 -7.96
C PHE A 9 15.90 -3.27 -7.12
N SER A 10 16.77 -2.65 -6.33
CA SER A 10 17.63 -3.36 -5.38
C SER A 10 17.36 -2.92 -3.95
N VAL A 11 17.50 -3.85 -3.02
CA VAL A 11 17.29 -3.61 -1.59
C VAL A 11 18.64 -3.57 -0.90
N ARG A 12 18.85 -2.57 -0.04
CA ARG A 12 20.00 -2.51 0.86
C ARG A 12 19.58 -3.08 2.20
N ILE A 13 20.25 -4.16 2.61
CA ILE A 13 20.03 -4.76 3.93
C ILE A 13 20.92 -4.02 4.94
N PRO A 14 20.39 -3.56 6.08
CA PRO A 14 21.21 -2.96 7.14
C PRO A 14 22.34 -3.91 7.58
N GLY A 15 23.58 -3.43 7.60
CA GLY A 15 24.76 -4.27 7.90
C GLY A 15 25.20 -5.23 6.79
N GLY A 16 24.52 -5.20 5.63
CA GLY A 16 24.82 -6.04 4.46
C GLY A 16 25.07 -5.25 3.18
N GLY A 17 25.42 -5.99 2.12
CA GLY A 17 25.54 -5.46 0.76
C GLY A 17 24.19 -5.21 0.09
N GLN A 18 24.22 -4.50 -1.04
CA GLN A 18 23.06 -4.32 -1.90
C GLN A 18 22.71 -5.66 -2.57
N GLN A 19 21.46 -6.12 -2.42
CA GLN A 19 20.98 -7.36 -3.02
C GLN A 19 20.10 -7.08 -4.24
N PRO A 20 20.25 -7.86 -5.33
CA PRO A 20 19.36 -7.77 -6.48
C PRO A 20 17.95 -8.26 -6.10
N ARG A 21 16.93 -7.78 -6.83
CA ARG A 21 15.51 -8.05 -6.56
C ARG A 21 15.20 -9.51 -6.23
N GLY A 22 15.63 -10.44 -7.09
CA GLY A 22 15.31 -11.87 -6.92
C GLY A 22 15.84 -12.46 -5.61
N LYS A 23 17.09 -12.13 -5.24
CA LYS A 23 17.70 -12.61 -4.00
C LYS A 23 17.12 -11.93 -2.76
N ALA A 24 16.77 -10.65 -2.87
CA ALA A 24 16.08 -9.92 -1.79
C ALA A 24 14.69 -10.52 -1.52
N LEU A 25 13.89 -10.79 -2.56
CA LEU A 25 12.54 -11.35 -2.39
C LEU A 25 12.55 -12.75 -1.78
N MET A 26 13.54 -13.60 -2.09
CA MET A 26 13.68 -14.93 -1.48
C MET A 26 13.97 -14.90 0.03
N GLN A 27 14.53 -13.81 0.55
CA GLN A 27 14.86 -13.67 1.98
C GLN A 27 13.72 -13.02 2.79
N LEU A 28 12.66 -12.55 2.14
CA LEU A 28 11.55 -11.85 2.79
C LEU A 28 10.36 -12.78 3.01
N SER A 29 9.71 -12.64 4.18
CA SER A 29 8.41 -13.25 4.43
C SER A 29 7.38 -12.77 3.41
N ALA A 30 6.28 -13.50 3.24
CA ALA A 30 5.21 -13.10 2.31
C ALA A 30 4.71 -11.67 2.60
N GLY A 31 4.41 -11.36 3.88
CA GLY A 31 3.99 -10.02 4.29
C GLY A 31 5.04 -8.94 4.04
N ALA A 32 6.33 -9.24 4.23
CA ALA A 32 7.40 -8.27 3.95
C ALA A 32 7.59 -8.03 2.44
N ARG A 33 7.39 -9.07 1.61
CA ARG A 33 7.37 -8.93 0.15
C ARG A 33 6.24 -8.03 -0.31
N ASP A 34 5.02 -8.25 0.18
CA ASP A 34 3.86 -7.46 -0.22
C ASP A 34 4.00 -5.97 0.17
N GLN A 35 4.57 -5.70 1.35
CA GLN A 35 4.89 -4.34 1.77
C GLN A 35 5.95 -3.68 0.91
N LEU A 36 7.00 -4.41 0.52
CA LEU A 36 8.00 -3.90 -0.41
C LEU A 36 7.38 -3.60 -1.77
N HIS A 37 6.51 -4.48 -2.28
CA HIS A 37 5.77 -4.26 -3.52
C HIS A 37 4.88 -3.02 -3.45
N LEU A 38 4.16 -2.82 -2.34
CA LEU A 38 3.36 -1.62 -2.10
C LEU A 38 4.24 -0.37 -2.07
N ALA A 39 5.33 -0.37 -1.29
CA ALA A 39 6.24 0.76 -1.16
C ALA A 39 6.85 1.18 -2.52
N VAL A 40 7.22 0.21 -3.36
CA VAL A 40 7.71 0.48 -4.72
C VAL A 40 6.63 1.15 -5.57
N ARG A 41 5.39 0.63 -5.56
CA ARG A 41 4.28 1.22 -6.34
C ARG A 41 3.98 2.65 -5.89
N LEU A 42 3.98 2.89 -4.58
CA LEU A 42 3.79 4.22 -3.99
C LEU A 42 4.89 5.19 -4.42
N ALA A 43 6.16 4.77 -4.37
CA ALA A 43 7.30 5.58 -4.79
C ALA A 43 7.24 5.93 -6.29
N ILE A 44 6.82 4.98 -7.13
CA ILE A 44 6.61 5.22 -8.57
C ILE A 44 5.47 6.22 -8.78
N GLY A 45 4.34 6.07 -8.07
CA GLY A 45 3.21 7.01 -8.16
C GLY A 45 3.60 8.44 -7.79
N GLU A 46 4.37 8.60 -6.71
CA GLU A 46 4.91 9.89 -6.31
C GLU A 46 5.85 10.46 -7.38
N PHE A 47 6.76 9.64 -7.92
CA PHE A 47 7.69 10.04 -8.97
C PHE A 47 6.99 10.53 -10.24
N LEU A 48 5.98 9.79 -10.71
CA LEU A 48 5.21 10.14 -11.90
C LEU A 48 4.37 11.42 -11.73
N SER A 49 4.04 11.76 -10.49
CA SER A 49 3.24 12.95 -10.15
C SER A 49 4.09 14.23 -10.03
N ARG A 50 5.42 14.15 -10.15
CA ARG A 50 6.30 15.33 -10.02
C ARG A 50 6.14 16.25 -11.22
N GLY A 51 5.68 17.48 -10.96
CA GLY A 51 5.50 18.52 -11.99
C GLY A 51 4.31 18.28 -12.91
N ARG A 52 3.40 17.38 -12.54
CA ARG A 52 2.20 17.00 -13.30
C ARG A 52 1.01 16.85 -12.35
N GLU A 53 -0.17 16.60 -12.92
CA GLU A 53 -1.34 16.20 -12.13
C GLU A 53 -1.05 14.88 -11.40
N PRO A 54 -1.38 14.77 -10.09
CA PRO A 54 -1.13 13.55 -9.34
C PRO A 54 -1.88 12.34 -9.89
N VAL A 55 -1.16 11.22 -10.06
CA VAL A 55 -1.79 9.97 -10.51
C VAL A 55 -2.63 9.37 -9.39
N PRO A 56 -3.84 8.84 -9.68
CA PRO A 56 -4.63 8.12 -8.70
C PRO A 56 -3.95 6.80 -8.33
N LEU A 57 -4.12 6.38 -7.08
CA LEU A 57 -3.55 5.15 -6.53
C LEU A 57 -4.68 4.14 -6.26
N LEU A 58 -4.77 3.10 -7.10
CA LEU A 58 -5.65 1.96 -6.87
C LEU A 58 -4.88 0.83 -6.17
N VAL A 59 -5.34 0.46 -4.99
CA VAL A 59 -4.66 -0.48 -4.10
C VAL A 59 -5.60 -1.64 -3.77
N ASP A 60 -5.36 -2.80 -4.37
CA ASP A 60 -6.20 -3.99 -4.18
C ASP A 60 -5.58 -4.93 -3.14
N ASP A 61 -6.24 -5.06 -1.99
CA ASP A 61 -5.93 -5.91 -0.85
C ASP A 61 -4.43 -5.99 -0.45
N CYS A 62 -3.74 -4.86 -0.51
CA CYS A 62 -2.28 -4.79 -0.28
C CYS A 62 -1.82 -5.20 1.12
N PHE A 63 -2.74 -5.42 2.05
CA PHE A 63 -2.46 -5.82 3.43
C PHE A 63 -2.94 -7.23 3.76
N ALA A 64 -3.42 -8.02 2.78
CA ALA A 64 -3.97 -9.36 3.00
C ALA A 64 -3.05 -10.28 3.83
N THR A 65 -1.75 -10.24 3.57
CA THR A 65 -0.73 -11.09 4.22
C THR A 65 -0.01 -10.41 5.40
N SER A 66 -0.35 -9.16 5.69
CA SER A 66 0.21 -8.41 6.82
C SER A 66 -0.55 -8.73 8.10
N ASP A 67 0.16 -8.79 9.23
CA ASP A 67 -0.50 -8.72 10.53
C ASP A 67 -1.09 -7.32 10.76
N ASP A 68 -1.94 -7.21 11.79
CA ASP A 68 -2.73 -6.03 12.07
C ASP A 68 -1.86 -4.81 12.40
N GLU A 69 -0.71 -5.00 13.05
CA GLU A 69 0.20 -3.90 13.38
C GLU A 69 0.72 -3.25 12.09
N ARG A 70 1.27 -4.07 11.18
CA ARG A 70 1.82 -3.54 9.93
C ARG A 70 0.72 -3.03 8.99
N ALA A 71 -0.43 -3.70 8.93
CA ALA A 71 -1.57 -3.26 8.12
C ALA A 71 -2.10 -1.89 8.61
N ARG A 72 -2.22 -1.70 9.93
CA ARG A 72 -2.62 -0.42 10.53
C ARG A 72 -1.60 0.67 10.22
N ALA A 73 -0.30 0.38 10.36
CA ALA A 73 0.76 1.33 10.01
C ALA A 73 0.72 1.73 8.52
N GLY A 74 0.49 0.77 7.63
CA GLY A 74 0.30 1.00 6.20
C GLY A 74 -0.92 1.89 5.90
N MET A 75 -2.05 1.66 6.58
CA MET A 75 -3.22 2.54 6.47
C MET A 75 -2.90 3.97 6.92
N LYS A 76 -2.16 4.16 8.02
CA LYS A 76 -1.73 5.48 8.48
C LYS A 76 -0.89 6.20 7.41
N LEU A 77 0.08 5.50 6.84
CA LEU A 77 0.89 6.01 5.74
C LEU A 77 0.03 6.47 4.56
N LEU A 78 -0.92 5.63 4.12
CA LEU A 78 -1.80 5.97 2.99
C LEU A 78 -2.65 7.22 3.28
N ILE A 79 -3.23 7.31 4.47
CA ILE A 79 -4.11 8.42 4.86
C ILE A 79 -3.34 9.72 5.07
N GLU A 80 -2.17 9.66 5.71
CA GLU A 80 -1.45 10.88 6.13
C GLU A 80 -0.48 11.39 5.08
N GLN A 81 0.14 10.50 4.30
CA GLN A 81 1.21 10.89 3.36
C GLN A 81 0.76 10.90 1.90
N PHE A 82 -0.12 9.97 1.50
CA PHE A 82 -0.51 9.83 0.10
C PHE A 82 -1.85 10.50 -0.22
N ALA A 83 -2.89 10.28 0.57
CA ALA A 83 -4.22 10.84 0.35
C ALA A 83 -4.27 12.38 0.23
N PRO A 84 -3.39 13.18 0.87
CA PRO A 84 -3.38 14.64 0.68
C PRO A 84 -2.98 15.09 -0.73
N ARG A 85 -2.28 14.24 -1.49
CA ARG A 85 -1.76 14.58 -2.82
C ARG A 85 -2.30 13.68 -3.92
N HIS A 86 -2.75 12.48 -3.58
CA HIS A 86 -3.25 11.48 -4.51
C HIS A 86 -4.66 11.06 -4.12
N GLN A 87 -5.53 10.82 -5.09
CA GLN A 87 -6.74 10.06 -4.84
C GLN A 87 -6.35 8.60 -4.57
N VAL A 88 -6.62 8.11 -3.36
CA VAL A 88 -6.33 6.72 -2.96
C VAL A 88 -7.63 5.93 -2.91
N ILE A 89 -7.72 4.87 -3.71
CA ILE A 89 -8.83 3.91 -3.70
C ILE A 89 -8.26 2.58 -3.21
N LEU A 90 -8.72 2.12 -2.05
CA LEU A 90 -8.33 0.84 -1.48
C LEU A 90 -9.50 -0.13 -1.56
N ALA A 91 -9.31 -1.21 -2.32
CA ALA A 91 -10.23 -2.35 -2.34
C ALA A 91 -9.76 -3.40 -1.32
N THR A 92 -10.70 -3.99 -0.59
CA THR A 92 -10.39 -4.96 0.46
C THR A 92 -11.60 -5.84 0.74
N CYS A 93 -11.34 -7.11 1.02
CA CYS A 93 -12.35 -8.05 1.51
C CYS A 93 -12.39 -8.13 3.05
N HIS A 94 -11.43 -7.51 3.74
CA HIS A 94 -11.24 -7.61 5.19
C HIS A 94 -12.01 -6.54 5.98
N ARG A 95 -13.34 -6.46 5.80
CA ARG A 95 -14.19 -5.42 6.39
C ARG A 95 -13.96 -5.21 7.89
N ALA A 96 -14.06 -6.28 8.67
CA ALA A 96 -13.96 -6.22 10.13
C ALA A 96 -12.61 -5.65 10.61
N ARG A 97 -11.51 -5.99 9.92
CA ARG A 97 -10.17 -5.47 10.21
C ARG A 97 -10.10 -3.95 10.01
N HIS A 98 -10.62 -3.45 8.90
CA HIS A 98 -10.63 -2.01 8.62
C HIS A 98 -11.61 -1.23 9.52
N GLU A 99 -12.69 -1.87 9.99
CA GLU A 99 -13.57 -1.31 11.03
C GLU A 99 -12.86 -1.18 12.37
N ALA A 100 -12.11 -2.22 12.77
CA ALA A 100 -11.30 -2.16 13.99
C ALA A 100 -10.25 -1.04 13.93
N PHE A 101 -9.57 -0.86 12.78
CA PHE A 101 -8.63 0.24 12.61
C PHE A 101 -9.29 1.61 12.71
N ALA A 102 -10.45 1.80 12.08
CA ALA A 102 -11.20 3.05 12.18
C ALA A 102 -11.66 3.35 13.61
N ALA A 103 -12.03 2.31 14.38
CA ALA A 103 -12.40 2.46 15.77
C ALA A 103 -11.20 2.81 16.68
N LEU A 104 -10.02 2.27 16.40
CA LEU A 104 -8.78 2.53 17.14
C LEU A 104 -8.16 3.89 16.80
N ASP A 105 -8.29 4.37 15.56
CA ASP A 105 -7.72 5.62 15.07
C ASP A 105 -8.83 6.59 14.59
N ARG A 106 -9.90 6.78 15.36
CA ARG A 106 -11.07 7.57 14.90
C ARG A 106 -10.72 8.94 14.33
N GLY A 107 -9.84 9.69 15.00
CA GLY A 107 -9.44 11.04 14.55
C GLY A 107 -8.68 11.04 13.22
N LEU A 108 -8.06 9.92 12.86
CA LEU A 108 -7.42 9.77 11.57
C LEU A 108 -8.42 9.44 10.46
N TYR A 109 -9.46 8.65 10.77
CA TYR A 109 -10.40 8.13 9.77
C TYR A 109 -11.60 9.05 9.51
N ALA A 110 -12.16 9.70 10.53
CA ALA A 110 -13.50 10.30 10.52
C ALA A 110 -13.78 11.20 9.31
N ASP A 111 -12.82 12.06 8.94
CA ASP A 111 -12.99 13.03 7.85
C ASP A 111 -12.12 12.72 6.62
N LYS A 112 -11.29 11.69 6.69
CA LYS A 112 -10.29 11.38 5.65
C LYS A 112 -10.61 10.10 4.87
N VAL A 113 -11.49 9.25 5.40
CA VAL A 113 -11.78 7.94 4.81
C VAL A 113 -13.26 7.79 4.56
N CYS A 114 -13.63 7.76 3.28
CA CYS A 114 -14.98 7.37 2.85
C CYS A 114 -15.02 5.87 2.59
N ARG A 115 -15.97 5.15 3.21
CA ARG A 115 -16.21 3.73 2.94
C ARG A 115 -17.35 3.59 1.94
N LEU A 116 -17.13 2.76 0.93
CA LEU A 116 -18.14 2.36 -0.05
C LEU A 116 -18.34 0.84 0.06
N GLU A 117 -19.59 0.40 0.08
CA GLU A 117 -19.93 -1.02 0.01
C GLU A 117 -20.36 -1.37 -1.42
N VAL A 118 -19.66 -2.32 -2.03
CA VAL A 118 -19.99 -2.84 -3.36
C VAL A 118 -20.82 -4.11 -3.17
N LYS A 119 -22.09 -4.08 -3.59
CA LYS A 119 -22.94 -5.27 -3.61
C LYS A 119 -22.60 -6.13 -4.81
N ALA A 120 -22.64 -7.46 -4.64
CA ALA A 120 -22.52 -8.38 -5.76
C ALA A 120 -23.60 -8.07 -6.82
N PRO A 121 -23.26 -8.13 -8.11
CA PRO A 121 -24.23 -7.88 -9.17
C PRO A 121 -25.40 -8.89 -9.11
N SER A 122 -26.62 -8.42 -9.38
CA SER A 122 -27.86 -9.20 -9.30
C SER A 122 -28.02 -10.29 -10.36
N TRP A 123 -27.06 -10.44 -11.29
CA TRP A 123 -27.09 -11.42 -12.38
C TRP A 123 -26.27 -12.68 -12.10
N VAL A 124 -25.78 -12.86 -10.87
CA VAL A 124 -25.21 -14.14 -10.41
C VAL A 124 -26.36 -14.93 -9.78
N GLY A 125 -27.15 -15.60 -10.63
CA GLY A 125 -28.30 -16.43 -10.25
C GLY A 125 -28.52 -17.53 -11.29
#